data_AF-A0A4S3MPZ2-F1
#
_entry.id   AF-A0A4S3MPZ2-F1
#
_cell.length_a   1.000
_cell.length_b   1.000
_cell.length_c   1.000
_cell.angle_alpha   90.00
_cell.angle_beta   90.00
_cell.angle_gamma   90.00
#
_symmetry.space_group_name_H-M   'P 1'
#
loop_
_entity.id
_entity.type
_entity.pdbx_description
1 polymer ?
#
loop_
_entity_poly.entity_id
_entity_poly.type
_entity_poly.pdbx_seq_one_letter_code
_entity_poly.pdbx_strand_id
1 'polypeptide(L)'
;MHADRHADRVVPPTGHTAWLTLFTAGAMTFLAVFALALSLASGRLADRWADALARTATIRIAAPPDQMEVQIRAVLDVLATTPGVASARALTDDEQRALLEPWFGPDLPVESLPVPRLVELIEEDDGYDAEGLRQRLAAEAPGAVLDDHTRWRRPLVIAAGRLRLLGWASILLIGGTMAAMITLAANASLAANAQVIKVLRLVGARDAYIVRAFVRRFTLRALAGAAAGALAGMIGVALLPSADAAGGFLTGLGFTGAGWLLPLLLPPLAALVAFLATRTAAFRKLKELT
;
A
#
# COMPACT_ATOMS: atom_id res chain seq x y z
N MET A 1 -30.96 -28.22 -2.87
CA MET A 1 -31.09 -26.76 -3.06
C MET A 1 -31.16 -26.46 -4.57
N HIS A 2 -32.35 -26.62 -5.17
CA HIS A 2 -32.52 -26.45 -6.62
C HIS A 2 -32.68 -24.96 -6.94
N ALA A 3 -31.73 -24.42 -7.69
CA ALA A 3 -31.82 -23.08 -8.25
C ALA A 3 -32.95 -23.07 -9.29
N ASP A 4 -34.03 -22.36 -8.97
CA ASP A 4 -35.21 -22.26 -9.81
C ASP A 4 -34.89 -21.50 -11.11
N ARG A 5 -34.63 -22.26 -12.19
CA ARG A 5 -34.27 -21.73 -13.52
C ARG A 5 -35.42 -20.95 -14.17
N HIS A 6 -36.65 -21.08 -13.65
CA HIS A 6 -37.82 -20.38 -14.19
C HIS A 6 -37.90 -18.92 -13.75
N ALA A 7 -37.28 -18.54 -12.62
CA ALA A 7 -37.25 -17.15 -12.16
C ALA A 7 -36.49 -16.21 -13.12
N ASP A 8 -35.46 -16.73 -13.80
CA ASP A 8 -34.64 -15.95 -14.74
C ASP A 8 -35.35 -15.68 -16.09
N ARG A 9 -36.47 -16.37 -16.38
CA ARG A 9 -37.29 -16.16 -17.60
C ARG A 9 -38.41 -15.13 -17.46
N VAL A 10 -38.76 -14.73 -16.24
CA VAL A 10 -39.90 -13.83 -15.96
C VAL A 10 -39.53 -12.35 -16.06
N VAL A 11 -38.24 -12.02 -16.18
CA VAL A 11 -37.76 -10.64 -16.30
C VAL A 11 -37.18 -10.42 -17.70
N PRO A 12 -37.69 -9.46 -18.49
CA PRO A 12 -37.14 -9.11 -19.79
C PRO A 12 -35.61 -8.91 -19.74
N PRO A 13 -34.86 -9.27 -20.80
CA PRO A 13 -33.44 -8.94 -20.91
C PRO A 13 -33.30 -7.42 -21.01
N THR A 14 -33.10 -6.75 -19.88
CA THR A 14 -32.73 -5.33 -19.87
C THR A 14 -31.27 -5.22 -20.32
N GLY A 15 -31.04 -5.19 -21.63
CA GLY A 15 -29.71 -5.27 -22.23
C GLY A 15 -28.74 -4.21 -21.71
N HIS A 16 -29.18 -2.94 -21.70
CA HIS A 16 -28.31 -1.81 -21.33
C HIS A 16 -27.89 -1.79 -19.86
N THR A 17 -28.82 -2.01 -18.91
CA THR A 17 -28.48 -2.01 -17.47
C THR A 17 -27.68 -3.24 -17.04
N ALA A 18 -27.86 -4.37 -17.74
CA ALA A 18 -27.07 -5.58 -17.52
C ALA A 18 -25.61 -5.40 -17.91
N TRP A 19 -25.37 -4.80 -19.09
CA TRP A 19 -24.02 -4.51 -19.56
C TRP A 19 -23.33 -3.46 -18.67
N LEU A 20 -24.05 -2.41 -18.27
CA LEU A 20 -23.52 -1.36 -17.41
C LEU A 20 -23.02 -1.91 -16.05
N THR A 21 -23.80 -2.77 -15.41
CA THR A 21 -23.42 -3.37 -14.10
C THR A 21 -22.16 -4.23 -14.24
N LEU A 22 -22.12 -5.07 -15.28
CA LEU A 22 -20.98 -5.95 -15.55
C LEU A 22 -19.71 -5.15 -15.83
N PHE A 23 -19.81 -4.18 -16.76
CA PHE A 23 -18.69 -3.35 -17.18
C PHE A 23 -18.18 -2.46 -16.05
N THR A 24 -19.07 -1.76 -15.34
CA THR A 24 -18.67 -0.92 -14.19
C THR A 24 -18.04 -1.75 -13.09
N ALA A 25 -18.59 -2.94 -12.76
CA ALA A 25 -17.97 -3.81 -11.77
C ALA A 25 -16.57 -4.27 -12.19
N GLY A 26 -16.39 -4.62 -13.47
CA GLY A 26 -15.08 -5.00 -14.01
C GLY A 26 -14.08 -3.85 -14.02
N ALA A 27 -14.45 -2.70 -14.57
CA ALA A 27 -13.58 -1.52 -14.61
C ALA A 27 -13.18 -1.04 -13.21
N MET A 28 -14.12 -0.97 -12.26
CA MET A 28 -13.85 -0.56 -10.89
C MET A 28 -12.96 -1.59 -10.16
N THR A 29 -13.18 -2.89 -10.38
CA THR A 29 -12.33 -3.92 -9.77
C THR A 29 -10.93 -3.92 -10.36
N PHE A 30 -10.80 -3.71 -11.68
CA PHE A 30 -9.51 -3.51 -12.35
C PHE A 30 -8.73 -2.34 -11.71
N LEU A 31 -9.37 -1.18 -11.55
CA LEU A 31 -8.77 -0.02 -10.88
C LEU A 31 -8.42 -0.32 -9.42
N ALA A 32 -9.28 -1.05 -8.70
CA ALA A 32 -9.03 -1.45 -7.32
C ALA A 32 -7.80 -2.36 -7.19
N VAL A 33 -7.53 -3.24 -8.17
CA VAL A 33 -6.30 -4.05 -8.18
C VAL A 33 -5.05 -3.16 -8.25
N PHE A 34 -5.03 -2.16 -9.13
CA PHE A 34 -3.89 -1.23 -9.22
C PHE A 34 -3.74 -0.37 -7.96
N ALA A 35 -4.85 0.13 -7.41
CA ALA A 35 -4.83 0.87 -6.15
C ALA A 35 -4.30 0.01 -4.99
N LEU A 36 -4.67 -1.27 -4.95
CA LEU A 36 -4.19 -2.23 -3.97
C LEU A 36 -2.70 -2.54 -4.15
N ALA A 37 -2.26 -2.78 -5.39
CA ALA A 37 -0.86 -3.01 -5.72
C ALA A 37 0.02 -1.84 -5.27
N LEU A 38 -0.40 -0.60 -5.60
CA LEU A 38 0.29 0.62 -5.21
C LEU A 38 0.34 0.78 -3.68
N SER A 39 -0.79 0.60 -3.00
CA SER A 39 -0.88 0.72 -1.53
C SER A 39 0.06 -0.26 -0.82
N LEU A 40 0.07 -1.53 -1.25
CA LEU A 40 0.94 -2.56 -0.68
C LEU A 40 2.42 -2.29 -1.00
N ALA A 41 2.74 -1.85 -2.22
CA ALA A 41 4.11 -1.51 -2.61
C ALA A 41 4.65 -0.32 -1.80
N SER A 42 3.85 0.74 -1.63
CA SER A 42 4.22 1.88 -0.78
C SER A 42 4.39 1.48 0.68
N GLY A 43 3.56 0.57 1.21
CA GLY A 43 3.71 0.02 2.56
C GLY A 43 5.04 -0.69 2.76
N ARG A 44 5.37 -1.66 1.90
CA ARG A 44 6.66 -2.38 1.98
C ARG A 44 7.87 -1.46 1.81
N LEU A 45 7.72 -0.39 1.03
CA LEU A 45 8.78 0.62 0.91
C LEU A 45 8.93 1.38 2.22
N ALA A 46 7.84 1.83 2.84
CA ALA A 46 7.89 2.49 4.14
C ALA A 46 8.56 1.60 5.19
N ASP A 47 8.18 0.32 5.26
CA ASP A 47 8.68 -0.63 6.25
C ASP A 47 10.18 -0.93 6.03
N ARG A 48 10.61 -1.25 4.79
CA ARG A 48 12.04 -1.50 4.50
C ARG A 48 12.93 -0.30 4.80
N TRP A 49 12.44 0.91 4.56
CA TRP A 49 13.21 2.13 4.82
C TRP A 49 13.19 2.49 6.30
N ALA A 50 12.09 2.22 7.02
CA ALA A 50 12.03 2.34 8.47
C ALA A 50 12.96 1.34 9.16
N ASP A 51 13.02 0.10 8.71
CA ASP A 51 13.91 -0.94 9.24
C ASP A 51 15.39 -0.66 8.97
N ALA A 52 15.69 0.01 7.85
CA ALA A 52 17.04 0.49 7.51
C ALA A 52 17.39 1.78 8.24
N LEU A 53 16.41 2.49 8.78
CA LEU A 53 16.60 3.67 9.59
C LEU A 53 16.92 3.35 11.04
N ALA A 54 16.39 2.24 11.56
CA ALA A 54 16.37 1.93 12.98
C ALA A 54 17.65 1.24 13.52
N ARG A 55 18.72 1.09 12.74
CA ARG A 55 19.82 0.17 13.15
C ARG A 55 21.26 0.63 12.92
N THR A 56 21.51 1.73 12.21
CA THR A 56 22.89 2.19 12.02
C THR A 56 22.94 3.69 11.79
N ALA A 57 23.66 4.39 12.67
CA ALA A 57 24.06 5.77 12.50
C ALA A 57 25.59 5.84 12.43
N THR A 58 26.12 6.89 11.80
CA THR A 58 27.56 7.06 11.65
C THR A 58 27.97 8.40 12.22
N ILE A 59 29.02 8.41 13.03
CA ILE A 59 29.65 9.64 13.50
C ILE A 59 30.93 9.84 12.70
N ARG A 60 31.02 11.01 12.07
CA ARG A 60 32.18 11.42 11.26
C ARG A 60 33.06 12.34 12.10
N ILE A 61 34.32 11.97 12.27
CA ILE A 61 35.31 12.74 13.03
C ILE A 61 36.30 13.36 12.04
N ALA A 62 36.35 14.68 12.01
CA ALA A 62 37.32 15.46 11.25
C ALA A 62 38.17 16.27 12.22
N ALA A 63 39.39 15.81 12.46
CA ALA A 63 40.33 16.41 13.40
C ALA A 63 41.75 16.39 12.82
N PRO A 64 42.64 17.30 13.28
CA PRO A 64 44.07 17.18 13.05
C PRO A 64 44.63 15.82 13.52
N PRO A 65 45.69 15.28 12.89
CA PRO A 65 46.22 13.94 13.22
C PRO A 65 46.62 13.78 14.68
N ASP A 66 47.11 14.85 15.30
CA ASP A 66 47.51 14.93 16.71
C ASP A 66 46.33 14.83 17.69
N GLN A 67 45.11 15.13 17.24
CA GLN A 67 43.90 15.16 18.07
C GLN A 67 42.89 14.07 17.72
N MET A 68 43.11 13.33 16.63
CA MET A 68 42.18 12.31 16.13
C MET A 68 41.88 11.24 17.18
N GLU A 69 42.91 10.62 17.77
CA GLU A 69 42.75 9.56 18.78
C GLU A 69 42.05 10.05 20.06
N VAL A 70 42.30 11.31 20.45
CA VAL A 70 41.64 11.93 21.61
C VAL A 70 40.15 12.10 21.33
N GLN A 71 39.80 12.60 20.14
CA GLN A 71 38.40 12.78 19.76
C GLN A 71 37.67 11.45 19.56
N ILE A 72 38.30 10.43 18.97
CA ILE A 72 37.72 9.09 18.86
C ILE A 72 37.37 8.54 20.24
N ARG A 73 38.31 8.63 21.21
CA ARG A 73 38.06 8.16 22.57
C ARG A 73 36.92 8.91 23.24
N ALA A 74 36.90 10.24 23.13
CA ALA A 74 35.80 11.06 23.67
C ALA A 74 34.45 10.68 23.06
N VAL A 75 34.38 10.43 21.75
CA VAL A 75 33.15 9.95 21.09
C VAL A 75 32.71 8.61 21.64
N LEU A 76 33.63 7.64 21.79
CA LEU A 76 33.29 6.32 22.33
C LEU A 76 32.83 6.38 23.79
N ASP A 77 33.42 7.25 24.62
CA ASP A 77 33.03 7.46 26.01
C ASP A 77 31.62 8.09 26.13
N VAL A 78 31.31 9.06 25.25
CA VAL A 78 29.96 9.63 25.15
C VAL A 78 28.95 8.55 24.75
N LEU A 79 29.25 7.74 23.75
CA LEU A 79 28.36 6.69 23.26
C LEU A 79 28.13 5.58 24.29
N ALA A 80 29.17 5.17 25.01
CA ALA A 80 29.07 4.16 26.07
C ALA A 80 28.15 4.59 27.23
N THR A 81 27.99 5.91 27.43
CA THR A 81 27.13 6.50 28.46
C THR A 81 25.80 7.02 27.91
N THR A 82 25.50 6.81 26.63
CA THR A 82 24.27 7.26 26.01
C THR A 82 23.21 6.16 26.05
N PRO A 83 22.07 6.36 26.74
CA PRO A 83 20.96 5.42 26.71
C PRO A 83 20.43 5.21 25.28
N GLY A 84 20.07 3.96 24.94
CA GLY A 84 19.57 3.62 23.60
C GLY A 84 20.68 3.29 22.58
N VAL A 85 21.94 3.25 23.01
CA VAL A 85 23.09 2.81 22.20
C VAL A 85 23.43 1.37 22.53
N ALA A 86 23.23 0.46 21.56
CA ALA A 86 23.51 -0.96 21.73
C ALA A 86 25.01 -1.26 21.64
N SER A 87 25.69 -0.64 20.65
CA SER A 87 27.13 -0.76 20.49
C SER A 87 27.69 0.40 19.66
N ALA A 88 28.93 0.79 19.94
CA ALA A 88 29.65 1.79 19.17
C ALA A 88 31.08 1.32 18.90
N ARG A 89 31.56 1.52 17.66
CA ARG A 89 32.90 1.07 17.24
C ARG A 89 33.49 1.98 16.18
N ALA A 90 34.77 2.34 16.34
CA ALA A 90 35.52 3.01 15.29
C ALA A 90 35.87 2.04 14.17
N LEU A 91 35.63 2.44 12.91
CA LEU A 91 36.04 1.66 11.74
C LEU A 91 37.57 1.65 11.63
N THR A 92 38.10 0.50 11.20
CA THR A 92 39.51 0.34 10.85
C THR A 92 39.79 0.94 9.47
N ASP A 93 41.05 1.22 9.19
CA ASP A 93 41.46 1.78 7.89
C ASP A 93 41.18 0.80 6.74
N ASP A 94 41.27 -0.51 6.99
CA ASP A 94 40.92 -1.55 6.01
C ASP A 94 39.42 -1.57 5.69
N GLU A 95 38.56 -1.39 6.69
CA GLU A 95 37.10 -1.27 6.49
C GLU A 95 36.77 -0.01 5.70
N GLN A 96 37.43 1.12 5.99
CA GLN A 96 37.25 2.35 5.22
C GLN A 96 37.73 2.19 3.78
N ARG A 97 38.86 1.50 3.54
CA ARG A 97 39.34 1.18 2.19
C ARG A 97 38.32 0.36 1.40
N ALA A 98 37.75 -0.68 2.03
CA ALA A 98 36.73 -1.51 1.41
C ALA A 98 35.46 -0.72 1.04
N LEU A 99 35.09 0.31 1.81
CA LEU A 99 33.96 1.19 1.48
C LEU A 99 34.25 2.11 0.28
N LEU A 100 35.51 2.47 0.04
CA LEU A 100 35.93 3.37 -1.02
C LEU A 100 36.27 2.64 -2.34
N GLU A 101 36.66 1.36 -2.26
CA GLU A 101 37.08 0.52 -3.39
C GLU A 101 36.08 0.51 -4.57
N PRO A 102 34.74 0.42 -4.39
CA PRO A 102 33.80 0.41 -5.53
C PRO A 102 33.83 1.67 -6.39
N TRP A 103 34.29 2.79 -5.82
CA TRP A 103 34.32 4.10 -6.48
C TRP A 103 35.70 4.44 -7.01
N PHE A 104 36.75 4.05 -6.28
CA PHE A 104 38.11 4.50 -6.53
C PHE A 104 39.07 3.37 -6.95
N GLY A 105 38.61 2.11 -6.91
CA GLY A 105 39.43 0.93 -7.15
C GLY A 105 40.27 0.51 -5.92
N PRO A 106 40.94 -0.65 -6.01
CA PRO A 106 41.67 -1.26 -4.90
C PRO A 106 42.97 -0.52 -4.51
N ASP A 107 43.55 0.27 -5.42
CA ASP A 107 44.86 0.92 -5.25
C ASP A 107 44.78 2.31 -4.60
N LEU A 108 43.70 2.63 -3.87
CA LEU A 108 43.56 3.94 -3.22
C LEU A 108 44.45 4.06 -1.97
N PRO A 109 45.38 5.02 -1.89
CA PRO A 109 46.22 5.22 -0.71
C PRO A 109 45.46 5.97 0.40
N VAL A 110 44.54 5.27 1.08
CA VAL A 110 43.65 5.82 2.13
C VAL A 110 44.44 6.53 3.24
N GLU A 111 45.60 6.01 3.61
CA GLU A 111 46.49 6.55 4.66
C GLU A 111 47.06 7.94 4.34
N SER A 112 47.13 8.30 3.05
CA SER A 112 47.66 9.59 2.57
C SER A 112 46.58 10.65 2.36
N LEU A 113 45.31 10.24 2.40
CA LEU A 113 44.17 11.13 2.18
C LEU A 113 43.69 11.69 3.51
N PRO A 114 43.30 12.97 3.57
CA PRO A 114 42.60 13.53 4.72
C PRO A 114 41.15 13.02 4.75
N VAL A 115 40.98 11.72 4.97
CA VAL A 115 39.68 11.08 5.15
C VAL A 115 39.26 11.18 6.62
N PRO A 116 37.99 11.51 6.89
CA PRO A 116 37.49 11.54 8.25
C PRO A 116 37.39 10.12 8.82
N ARG A 117 37.60 9.98 10.13
CA ARG A 117 37.39 8.70 10.81
C ARG A 117 35.90 8.50 11.06
N LEU A 118 35.43 7.27 10.85
CA LEU A 118 34.03 6.90 11.03
C LEU A 118 33.87 6.04 12.27
N VAL A 119 32.87 6.35 13.08
CA VAL A 119 32.42 5.52 14.20
C VAL A 119 31.02 5.04 13.86
N GLU A 120 30.86 3.72 13.76
CA GLU A 120 29.57 3.06 13.60
C GLU A 120 28.85 3.01 14.95
N LEU A 121 27.57 3.35 14.92
CA LEU A 121 26.66 3.35 16.05
C LEU A 121 25.47 2.44 15.75
N ILE A 122 25.25 1.43 16.58
CA ILE A 122 24.07 0.58 16.55
C ILE A 122 23.14 1.01 17.68
N GLU A 123 21.89 1.27 17.33
CA GLU A 123 20.80 1.72 18.21
C GLU A 123 20.08 0.52 18.86
N GLU A 124 19.63 0.66 20.10
CA GLU A 124 18.71 -0.29 20.78
C GLU A 124 17.26 -0.08 20.30
N ASP A 125 16.38 -1.05 20.55
CA ASP A 125 14.98 -1.02 20.05
C ASP A 125 14.17 0.23 20.48
N ASP A 126 14.49 0.84 21.63
CA ASP A 126 13.80 2.03 22.16
C ASP A 126 14.36 3.37 21.60
N GLY A 127 15.48 3.28 20.89
CA GLY A 127 16.17 4.38 20.25
C GLY A 127 16.97 5.31 21.17
N TYR A 128 17.73 6.24 20.59
CA TYR A 128 18.49 7.27 21.33
C TYR A 128 18.02 8.70 21.01
N ASP A 129 18.26 9.63 21.93
CA ASP A 129 18.01 11.06 21.67
C ASP A 129 19.11 11.65 20.78
N ALA A 130 18.85 11.70 19.48
CA ALA A 130 19.79 12.22 18.49
C ALA A 130 20.11 13.71 18.67
N GLU A 131 19.18 14.53 19.19
CA GLU A 131 19.43 15.95 19.44
C GLU A 131 20.34 16.12 20.66
N GLY A 132 20.00 15.43 21.75
CA GLY A 132 20.81 15.40 22.97
C GLY A 132 22.22 14.86 22.71
N LEU A 133 22.35 13.78 21.94
CA LEU A 133 23.67 13.24 21.57
C LEU A 133 24.48 14.25 20.74
N ARG A 134 23.85 14.97 19.80
CA ARG A 134 24.55 15.98 19.00
C ARG A 134 25.07 17.14 19.85
N GLN A 135 24.31 17.57 20.85
CA GLN A 135 24.72 18.62 21.78
C GLN A 135 25.88 18.15 22.68
N ARG A 136 25.83 16.90 23.17
CA ARG A 136 26.93 16.30 23.96
C ARG A 136 28.21 16.15 23.12
N LEU A 137 28.10 15.62 21.90
CA LEU A 137 29.23 15.49 20.98
C LEU A 137 29.86 16.85 20.66
N ALA A 138 29.05 17.90 20.44
CA ALA A 138 29.58 19.24 20.21
C ALA A 138 30.38 19.80 21.39
N ALA A 139 30.09 19.37 22.63
CA ALA A 139 30.80 19.79 23.84
C ALA A 139 32.06 18.95 24.11
N GLU A 140 32.00 17.63 23.93
CA GLU A 140 33.08 16.71 24.30
C GLU A 140 34.04 16.38 23.13
N ALA A 141 33.56 16.42 21.89
CA ALA A 141 34.32 16.09 20.68
C ALA A 141 33.97 17.04 19.52
N PRO A 142 34.55 18.26 19.47
CA PRO A 142 34.12 19.32 18.54
C PRO A 142 34.34 19.00 17.04
N GLY A 143 35.20 18.05 16.70
CA GLY A 143 35.37 17.55 15.33
C GLY A 143 34.44 16.40 14.95
N ALA A 144 33.63 15.90 15.89
CA ALA A 144 32.66 14.84 15.66
C ALA A 144 31.31 15.41 15.21
N VAL A 145 30.83 14.92 14.07
CA VAL A 145 29.51 15.25 13.53
C VAL A 145 28.70 13.97 13.44
N LEU A 146 27.59 13.91 14.18
CA LEU A 146 26.60 12.85 14.04
C LEU A 146 25.89 12.99 12.69
N ASP A 147 26.06 11.99 11.83
CA ASP A 147 25.29 11.84 10.60
C ASP A 147 24.18 10.82 10.85
N ASP A 148 23.02 11.35 11.28
CA ASP A 148 21.81 10.56 11.34
C ASP A 148 21.16 10.58 9.94
N HIS A 149 21.34 9.50 9.19
CA HIS A 149 20.69 9.31 7.88
C HIS A 149 19.13 9.33 7.96
N THR A 150 18.60 9.51 9.17
CA THR A 150 17.20 9.75 9.54
C THR A 150 16.64 11.04 8.96
N ARG A 151 17.40 12.13 8.89
CA ARG A 151 16.86 13.44 8.50
C ARG A 151 16.40 13.50 7.04
N TRP A 152 17.11 12.82 6.15
CA TRP A 152 16.78 12.75 4.72
C TRP A 152 15.72 11.68 4.39
N ARG A 153 15.68 10.58 5.16
CA ARG A 153 14.82 9.43 4.86
C ARG A 153 13.48 9.45 5.59
N ARG A 154 13.36 10.14 6.74
CA ARG A 154 12.08 10.29 7.48
C ARG A 154 10.97 10.94 6.62
N PRO A 155 11.23 12.00 5.82
CA PRO A 155 10.23 12.53 4.90
C PRO A 155 9.75 11.51 3.87
N LEU A 156 10.62 10.61 3.41
CA LEU A 156 10.29 9.55 2.45
C LEU A 156 9.39 8.49 3.06
N VAL A 157 9.65 8.07 4.31
CA VAL A 157 8.78 7.14 5.04
C VAL A 157 7.39 7.76 5.26
N ILE A 158 7.33 9.03 5.66
CA ILE A 158 6.05 9.75 5.81
C ILE A 158 5.32 9.84 4.46
N ALA A 159 6.03 10.15 3.38
CA ALA A 159 5.46 10.21 2.04
C ALA A 159 4.91 8.84 1.59
N ALA A 160 5.65 7.75 1.81
CA ALA A 160 5.21 6.39 1.53
C ALA A 160 3.97 6.00 2.35
N GLY A 161 3.91 6.39 3.64
CA GLY A 161 2.73 6.22 4.48
C GLY A 161 1.50 6.99 3.96
N ARG A 162 1.69 8.24 3.49
CA ARG A 162 0.61 9.04 2.87
C ARG A 162 0.12 8.44 1.56
N LEU A 163 1.01 7.88 0.74
CA LEU A 163 0.64 7.16 -0.48
C LEU A 163 -0.16 5.89 -0.18
N ARG A 164 0.20 5.15 0.88
CA ARG A 164 -0.60 4.01 1.36
C ARG A 164 -2.00 4.45 1.77
N LEU A 165 -2.13 5.54 2.52
CA LEU A 165 -3.43 6.11 2.90
C LEU A 165 -4.24 6.51 1.67
N LEU A 166 -3.61 7.15 0.69
CA LEU A 166 -4.26 7.52 -0.57
C LEU A 166 -4.76 6.29 -1.33
N GLY A 167 -3.97 5.22 -1.38
CA GLY A 167 -4.39 3.94 -1.98
C GLY A 167 -5.63 3.35 -1.31
N TRP A 168 -5.67 3.33 0.02
CA TRP A 168 -6.86 2.89 0.77
C TRP A 168 -8.07 3.80 0.55
N ALA A 169 -7.87 5.12 0.55
CA ALA A 169 -8.93 6.08 0.26
C ALA A 169 -9.50 5.90 -1.17
N SER A 170 -8.64 5.66 -2.16
CA SER A 170 -9.05 5.35 -3.53
C SER A 170 -9.86 4.05 -3.61
N ILE A 171 -9.44 2.97 -2.93
CA ILE A 171 -10.21 1.71 -2.88
C ILE A 171 -11.60 1.95 -2.28
N LEU A 172 -11.69 2.72 -1.20
CA LEU A 172 -12.97 3.07 -0.57
C LEU A 172 -13.86 3.88 -1.53
N LEU A 173 -13.28 4.88 -2.21
CA LEU A 173 -13.98 5.71 -3.19
C LEU A 173 -14.48 4.88 -4.38
N ILE A 174 -13.66 3.96 -4.89
CA ILE A 174 -14.03 3.03 -5.97
C ILE A 174 -15.20 2.15 -5.53
N GLY A 175 -15.13 1.58 -4.32
CA GLY A 175 -16.21 0.78 -3.74
C GLY A 175 -17.51 1.57 -3.57
N GLY A 176 -17.43 2.80 -3.05
CA GLY A 176 -18.57 3.70 -2.93
C GLY A 176 -19.18 4.09 -4.27
N THR A 177 -18.34 4.38 -5.26
CA THR A 177 -18.77 4.70 -6.64
C THR A 177 -19.45 3.50 -7.29
N MET A 178 -18.91 2.29 -7.12
CA MET A 178 -19.54 1.05 -7.56
C MET A 178 -20.91 0.86 -6.91
N ALA A 179 -21.02 1.07 -5.59
CA ALA A 179 -22.29 0.97 -4.87
C ALA A 179 -23.34 1.96 -5.42
N ALA A 180 -22.95 3.21 -5.65
CA ALA A 180 -23.82 4.25 -6.21
C ALA A 180 -24.31 3.89 -7.62
N MET A 181 -23.39 3.47 -8.51
CA MET A 181 -23.72 3.06 -9.88
C MET A 181 -24.66 1.84 -9.92
N ILE A 182 -24.41 0.84 -9.07
CA ILE A 182 -25.28 -0.35 -8.98
C ILE A 182 -26.66 0.04 -8.44
N THR A 183 -26.72 0.92 -7.45
CA THR A 183 -27.99 1.44 -6.90
C THR A 183 -28.80 2.15 -8.00
N LEU A 184 -28.14 3.00 -8.79
CA LEU A 184 -28.77 3.71 -9.91
C LEU A 184 -29.27 2.72 -10.98
N ALA A 185 -28.44 1.75 -11.36
CA ALA A 185 -28.81 0.72 -12.34
C ALA A 185 -29.96 -0.17 -11.86
N ALA A 186 -29.98 -0.53 -10.58
CA ALA A 186 -31.07 -1.28 -9.96
C ALA A 186 -32.37 -0.47 -9.97
N ASN A 187 -32.34 0.79 -9.54
CA ASN A 187 -33.50 1.68 -9.57
C ASN A 187 -34.05 1.87 -10.99
N ALA A 188 -33.17 2.13 -11.97
CA ALA A 188 -33.57 2.25 -13.38
C ALA A 188 -34.20 0.95 -13.90
N SER A 189 -33.63 -0.20 -13.55
CA SER A 189 -34.17 -1.50 -13.93
C SER A 189 -35.54 -1.78 -13.29
N LEU A 190 -35.72 -1.44 -12.01
CA LEU A 190 -37.00 -1.60 -11.31
C LEU A 190 -38.08 -0.67 -11.90
N ALA A 191 -37.74 0.58 -12.20
CA ALA A 191 -38.65 1.55 -12.81
C ALA A 191 -39.08 1.09 -14.21
N ALA A 192 -38.14 0.64 -15.04
CA ALA A 192 -38.42 0.14 -16.39
C ALA A 192 -39.32 -1.12 -16.40
N ASN A 193 -39.34 -1.89 -15.30
CA ASN A 193 -40.14 -3.12 -15.19
C ASN A 193 -41.34 -2.97 -14.24
N ALA A 194 -41.76 -1.75 -13.90
CA ALA A 194 -42.84 -1.51 -12.94
C ALA A 194 -44.16 -2.20 -13.31
N GLN A 195 -44.53 -2.21 -14.60
CA GLN A 195 -45.74 -2.88 -15.07
C GLN A 195 -45.67 -4.41 -14.87
N VAL A 196 -44.53 -5.03 -15.17
CA VAL A 196 -44.31 -6.48 -14.95
C VAL A 196 -44.40 -6.82 -13.46
N ILE A 197 -43.79 -5.99 -12.61
CA ILE A 197 -43.85 -6.12 -11.16
C ILE A 197 -45.31 -6.04 -10.66
N LYS A 198 -46.11 -5.11 -11.20
CA LYS A 198 -47.54 -4.98 -10.87
C LYS A 198 -48.33 -6.23 -11.23
N VAL A 199 -48.11 -6.80 -12.43
CA VAL A 199 -48.77 -8.06 -12.83
C VAL A 199 -48.36 -9.22 -11.94
N LEU A 200 -47.07 -9.37 -11.61
CA LEU A 200 -46.61 -10.42 -10.70
C LEU A 200 -47.24 -10.31 -9.31
N ARG A 201 -47.41 -9.09 -8.80
CA ARG A 201 -48.10 -8.85 -7.54
C ARG A 201 -49.58 -9.24 -7.61
N LEU A 202 -50.28 -8.96 -8.72
CA LEU A 202 -51.68 -9.37 -8.92
C LEU A 202 -51.85 -10.91 -8.91
N VAL A 203 -50.84 -11.64 -9.37
CA VAL A 203 -50.81 -13.12 -9.36
C VAL A 203 -50.32 -13.67 -8.00
N GLY A 204 -50.05 -12.79 -7.01
CA GLY A 204 -49.72 -13.17 -5.63
C GLY A 204 -48.22 -13.25 -5.30
N ALA A 205 -47.33 -12.73 -6.17
CA ALA A 205 -45.90 -12.70 -5.87
C ALA A 205 -45.59 -11.77 -4.68
N ARG A 206 -44.84 -12.29 -3.70
CA ARG A 206 -44.37 -11.51 -2.55
C ARG A 206 -43.22 -10.59 -2.93
N ASP A 207 -43.13 -9.41 -2.32
CA ASP A 207 -42.02 -8.47 -2.51
C ASP A 207 -40.65 -9.08 -2.28
N ALA A 208 -40.52 -9.92 -1.26
CA ALA A 208 -39.28 -10.63 -0.97
C ALA A 208 -38.82 -11.54 -2.12
N TYR A 209 -39.75 -12.10 -2.91
CA TYR A 209 -39.44 -12.89 -4.09
C TYR A 209 -38.86 -12.00 -5.21
N ILE A 210 -39.52 -10.86 -5.46
CA ILE A 210 -39.08 -9.89 -6.47
C ILE A 210 -37.71 -9.31 -6.10
N VAL A 211 -37.52 -8.85 -4.87
CA VAL A 211 -36.23 -8.36 -4.37
C VAL A 211 -35.14 -9.41 -4.54
N ARG A 212 -35.39 -10.66 -4.15
CA ARG A 212 -34.40 -11.74 -4.23
C ARG A 212 -33.97 -12.02 -5.68
N ALA A 213 -34.91 -11.98 -6.62
CA ALA A 213 -34.60 -12.15 -8.04
C ALA A 213 -33.67 -11.04 -8.54
N PHE A 214 -33.97 -9.77 -8.23
CA PHE A 214 -33.11 -8.64 -8.61
C PHE A 214 -31.74 -8.70 -7.94
N VAL A 215 -31.69 -8.93 -6.63
CA VAL A 215 -30.44 -9.02 -5.86
C VAL A 215 -29.55 -10.12 -6.41
N ARG A 216 -30.07 -11.35 -6.59
CA ARG A 216 -29.30 -12.47 -7.17
C ARG A 216 -28.72 -12.10 -8.53
N ARG A 217 -29.53 -11.47 -9.39
CA ARG A 217 -29.14 -11.13 -10.75
C ARG A 217 -28.04 -10.06 -10.80
N PHE A 218 -28.17 -8.99 -10.02
CA PHE A 218 -27.16 -7.93 -9.96
C PHE A 218 -25.88 -8.39 -9.24
N THR A 219 -26.00 -9.16 -8.16
CA THR A 219 -24.84 -9.71 -7.44
C THR A 219 -24.03 -10.65 -8.33
N LEU A 220 -24.66 -11.57 -9.06
CA LEU A 220 -23.94 -12.48 -9.96
C LEU A 220 -23.24 -11.74 -11.11
N ARG A 221 -23.86 -10.68 -11.65
CA ARG A 221 -23.24 -9.85 -12.69
C ARG A 221 -22.07 -9.04 -12.16
N ALA A 222 -22.24 -8.41 -10.99
CA ALA A 222 -21.15 -7.68 -10.36
C ALA A 222 -19.99 -8.63 -10.04
N LEU A 223 -20.27 -9.84 -9.54
CA LEU A 223 -19.24 -10.86 -9.29
C LEU A 223 -18.50 -11.26 -10.57
N ALA A 224 -19.23 -11.56 -11.65
CA ALA A 224 -18.62 -11.95 -12.93
C ALA A 224 -17.78 -10.81 -13.53
N GLY A 225 -18.29 -9.59 -13.50
CA GLY A 225 -17.58 -8.40 -13.97
C GLY A 225 -16.34 -8.15 -13.14
N ALA A 226 -16.47 -8.17 -11.82
CA ALA A 226 -15.37 -7.99 -10.89
C ALA A 226 -14.31 -9.09 -11.02
N ALA A 227 -14.69 -10.35 -11.25
CA ALA A 227 -13.75 -11.44 -11.50
C ALA A 227 -12.95 -11.19 -12.79
N ALA A 228 -13.61 -10.79 -13.88
CA ALA A 228 -12.93 -10.44 -15.13
C ALA A 228 -12.01 -9.22 -14.94
N GLY A 229 -12.46 -8.19 -14.22
CA GLY A 229 -11.67 -7.01 -13.90
C GLY A 229 -10.46 -7.31 -13.01
N ALA A 230 -10.63 -8.18 -12.02
CA ALA A 230 -9.55 -8.63 -11.15
C ALA A 230 -8.49 -9.41 -11.94
N LEU A 231 -8.91 -10.35 -12.80
CA LEU A 231 -8.01 -11.09 -13.67
C LEU A 231 -7.26 -10.15 -14.63
N ALA A 232 -7.96 -9.24 -15.30
CA ALA A 232 -7.32 -8.25 -16.17
C ALA A 232 -6.35 -7.33 -15.41
N GLY A 233 -6.71 -6.92 -14.20
CA GLY A 233 -5.85 -6.10 -13.34
C GLY A 233 -4.60 -6.87 -12.88
N MET A 234 -4.77 -8.13 -12.49
CA MET A 234 -3.65 -9.01 -12.12
C MET A 234 -2.71 -9.25 -13.29
N ILE A 235 -3.24 -9.49 -14.51
CA ILE A 235 -2.44 -9.58 -15.73
C ILE A 235 -1.71 -8.26 -16.00
N GLY A 236 -2.41 -7.13 -15.87
CA GLY A 236 -1.83 -5.80 -16.04
C GLY A 236 -0.65 -5.55 -15.09
N VAL A 237 -0.80 -5.92 -13.81
CA VAL A 237 0.29 -5.84 -12.83
C VAL A 237 1.42 -6.83 -13.14
N ALA A 238 1.11 -8.03 -13.62
CA ALA A 238 2.11 -9.03 -14.02
C ALA A 238 2.97 -8.59 -15.21
N LEU A 239 2.42 -7.76 -16.10
CA LEU A 239 3.11 -7.22 -17.27
C LEU A 239 3.98 -5.99 -16.94
N LEU A 240 3.88 -5.43 -15.73
CA LEU A 240 4.76 -4.35 -15.31
C LEU A 240 6.20 -4.88 -15.14
N PRO A 241 7.23 -4.14 -15.61
CA PRO A 241 8.62 -4.55 -15.44
C PRO A 241 8.94 -4.78 -13.95
N SER A 242 9.57 -5.92 -13.65
CA SER A 242 10.04 -6.24 -12.30
C SER A 242 11.19 -5.32 -11.90
N ALA A 243 11.26 -4.99 -10.61
CA ALA A 243 12.30 -4.14 -10.02
C ALA A 243 13.71 -4.58 -10.41
N ASP A 244 14.41 -3.75 -11.17
CA ASP A 244 15.84 -3.88 -11.41
C ASP A 244 16.60 -3.21 -10.25
N ALA A 245 17.75 -3.77 -9.85
CA ALA A 245 18.51 -3.31 -8.68
C ALA A 245 18.99 -1.85 -8.79
N ALA A 246 19.00 -1.29 -10.01
CA ALA A 246 19.40 0.07 -10.31
C ALA A 246 18.22 1.04 -10.63
N GLY A 247 16.97 0.57 -10.66
CA GLY A 247 15.87 1.33 -11.29
C GLY A 247 14.82 1.87 -10.31
N GLY A 248 14.72 3.21 -10.23
CA GLY A 248 13.65 4.10 -9.74
C GLY A 248 12.38 3.57 -9.04
N PHE A 249 11.83 4.40 -8.15
CA PHE A 249 10.57 4.27 -7.37
C PHE A 249 9.39 3.54 -8.06
N LEU A 250 9.32 3.58 -9.39
CA LEU A 250 8.26 2.98 -10.20
C LEU A 250 8.42 1.46 -10.44
N THR A 251 9.60 0.87 -10.24
CA THR A 251 9.88 -0.54 -10.59
C THR A 251 9.49 -1.54 -9.48
N GLY A 252 9.22 -1.06 -8.26
CA GLY A 252 8.75 -1.88 -7.13
C GLY A 252 7.23 -2.04 -7.03
N LEU A 253 6.49 -1.54 -8.02
CA LEU A 253 5.02 -1.52 -8.07
C LEU A 253 4.49 -2.89 -8.51
N GLY A 254 4.32 -3.81 -7.56
CA GLY A 254 3.76 -5.12 -7.85
C GLY A 254 3.37 -5.92 -6.62
N PHE A 255 2.69 -7.05 -6.83
CA PHE A 255 2.42 -8.03 -5.77
C PHE A 255 3.63 -8.95 -5.59
N THR A 256 3.99 -9.26 -4.34
CA THR A 256 5.05 -10.22 -4.01
C THR A 256 4.51 -11.28 -3.07
N GLY A 257 4.91 -12.54 -3.27
CA GLY A 257 4.49 -13.68 -2.43
C GLY A 257 2.97 -13.77 -2.26
N ALA A 258 2.51 -13.79 -1.00
CA ALA A 258 1.09 -13.86 -0.64
C ALA A 258 0.25 -12.64 -1.10
N GLY A 259 0.89 -11.54 -1.51
CA GLY A 259 0.20 -10.36 -2.04
C GLY A 259 -0.63 -10.65 -3.30
N TRP A 260 -0.32 -11.71 -4.05
CA TRP A 260 -1.11 -12.14 -5.22
C TRP A 260 -2.49 -12.71 -4.86
N LEU A 261 -2.69 -13.12 -3.61
CA LEU A 261 -3.99 -13.63 -3.14
C LEU A 261 -4.95 -12.50 -2.74
N LEU A 262 -4.43 -11.32 -2.41
CA LEU A 262 -5.24 -10.19 -1.96
C LEU A 262 -6.27 -9.71 -3.01
N PRO A 263 -5.89 -9.57 -4.30
CA PRO A 263 -6.85 -9.26 -5.38
C PRO A 263 -8.03 -10.22 -5.50
N LEU A 264 -7.88 -11.50 -5.10
CA LEU A 264 -8.97 -12.48 -5.16
C LEU A 264 -10.09 -12.17 -4.15
N LEU A 265 -9.85 -11.30 -3.17
CA LEU A 265 -10.88 -10.82 -2.24
C LEU A 265 -11.74 -9.69 -2.84
N LEU A 266 -11.29 -9.05 -3.93
CA LEU A 266 -12.04 -7.95 -4.55
C LEU A 266 -13.36 -8.42 -5.20
N PRO A 267 -13.42 -9.52 -5.97
CA PRO A 267 -14.68 -10.02 -6.51
C PRO A 267 -15.77 -10.33 -5.46
N PRO A 268 -15.50 -11.05 -4.36
CA PRO A 268 -16.52 -11.26 -3.33
C PRO A 268 -16.91 -9.96 -2.60
N LEU A 269 -15.97 -9.02 -2.40
CA LEU A 269 -16.30 -7.70 -1.87
C LEU A 269 -17.23 -6.91 -2.81
N ALA A 270 -16.94 -6.90 -4.12
CA ALA A 270 -17.80 -6.28 -5.12
C ALA A 270 -19.19 -6.92 -5.16
N ALA A 271 -19.27 -8.25 -5.02
CA ALA A 271 -20.54 -8.98 -4.91
C ALA A 271 -21.33 -8.59 -3.66
N LEU A 272 -20.65 -8.44 -2.51
CA LEU A 272 -21.26 -7.97 -1.27
C LEU A 272 -21.79 -6.53 -1.41
N VAL A 273 -21.00 -5.63 -1.99
CA VAL A 273 -21.41 -4.25 -2.28
C VAL A 273 -22.65 -4.25 -3.18
N ALA A 274 -22.63 -5.04 -4.26
CA ALA A 274 -23.76 -5.17 -5.18
C ALA A 274 -25.01 -5.72 -4.50
N PHE A 275 -24.84 -6.70 -3.60
CA PHE A 275 -25.92 -7.29 -2.82
C PHE A 275 -26.59 -6.23 -1.93
N LEU A 276 -25.80 -5.46 -1.16
CA LEU A 276 -26.31 -4.42 -0.27
C LEU A 276 -26.96 -3.27 -1.04
N ALA A 277 -26.30 -2.79 -2.10
CA ALA A 277 -26.81 -1.72 -2.97
C ALA A 277 -28.14 -2.10 -3.63
N THR A 278 -28.21 -3.30 -4.24
CA THR A 278 -29.44 -3.76 -4.92
C THR A 278 -30.57 -4.02 -3.93
N ARG A 279 -30.25 -4.60 -2.76
CA ARG A 279 -31.26 -4.90 -1.74
C ARG A 279 -31.90 -3.61 -1.20
N THR A 280 -31.08 -2.62 -0.87
CA THR A 280 -31.56 -1.32 -0.38
C THR A 280 -32.36 -0.56 -1.44
N ALA A 281 -31.89 -0.55 -2.69
CA ALA A 281 -32.61 0.03 -3.82
C ALA A 281 -33.99 -0.62 -4.04
N ALA A 282 -34.03 -1.95 -4.08
CA ALA A 282 -35.25 -2.70 -4.34
C ALA A 282 -36.32 -2.53 -3.24
N PHE A 283 -35.92 -2.60 -1.96
CA PHE A 283 -36.86 -2.36 -0.86
C PHE A 283 -37.38 -0.91 -0.84
N ARG A 284 -36.52 0.08 -1.13
CA ARG A 284 -36.95 1.48 -1.20
C ARG A 284 -37.97 1.67 -2.31
N LYS A 285 -37.71 1.11 -3.51
CA LYS A 285 -38.60 1.29 -4.66
C LYS A 285 -39.94 0.57 -4.51
N LEU A 286 -39.97 -0.62 -3.91
CA LEU A 286 -41.22 -1.36 -3.69
C LEU A 286 -42.14 -0.68 -2.66
N LYS A 287 -41.58 0.05 -1.68
CA LYS A 287 -42.36 0.90 -0.77
C LYS A 287 -43.02 2.07 -1.49
N GLU A 288 -42.37 2.67 -2.47
CA GLU A 288 -42.93 3.77 -3.28
C GLU A 288 -44.04 3.33 -4.24
N LEU A 289 -44.08 2.04 -4.60
CA LEU A 289 -45.06 1.46 -5.53
C LEU A 289 -46.27 0.84 -4.80
N THR A 290 -46.38 1.07 -3.49
CA THR A 290 -47.50 0.64 -2.63
C THR A 290 -48.36 1.85 -2.32
#